data_AF-A0A2N8TPL2-F1
#
_entry.id   AF-A0A2N8TPL2-F1
#
_cell.length_a   1.000
_cell.length_b   1.000
_cell.length_c   1.000
_cell.angle_alpha   90.00
_cell.angle_beta   90.00
_cell.angle_gamma   90.00
#
_symmetry.space_group_name_H-M   'P 1'
#
loop_
_entity.id
_entity.type
_entity.pdbx_description
1 polymer ?
#
loop_
_entity_poly.entity_id
_entity_poly.type
_entity_poly.pdbx_seq_one_letter_code
_entity_poly.pdbx_strand_id
1 'polypeptide(L)'
;MPRTFTLFTGQWADLPLEEVCRLARDFGYDGLELACWGDHFEVDKALSDPGYLDGRRALLDKYGLKCWAISNHLVGQAVCDAIIDERHQAIVPGGVWGC
;
A
#
# COMPACT_ATOMS: atom_id res chain seq x y z
N MET A 1 4.08 -9.02 -25.86
CA MET A 1 3.30 -8.02 -25.11
C MET A 1 4.26 -6.96 -24.58
N PRO A 2 3.94 -5.67 -24.65
CA PRO A 2 4.72 -4.65 -23.95
C PRO A 2 4.68 -4.92 -22.43
N ARG A 3 5.73 -4.49 -21.71
CA ARG A 3 5.80 -4.65 -20.26
C ARG A 3 4.76 -3.75 -19.59
N THR A 4 4.18 -4.23 -18.50
CA THR A 4 3.29 -3.44 -17.63
C THR A 4 4.11 -2.50 -16.76
N PHE A 5 3.70 -1.24 -16.66
CA PHE A 5 4.28 -0.22 -15.80
C PHE A 5 3.35 0.07 -14.62
N THR A 6 3.87 -0.06 -13.41
CA THR A 6 3.13 0.17 -12.16
C THR A 6 3.65 1.38 -11.40
N LEU A 7 2.75 2.11 -10.75
CA LEU A 7 3.12 3.17 -9.82
C LEU A 7 3.24 2.60 -8.39
N PHE A 8 4.40 2.77 -7.77
CA PHE A 8 4.53 2.53 -6.34
C PHE A 8 3.84 3.64 -5.54
N THR A 9 3.01 3.23 -4.60
CA THR A 9 2.09 4.13 -3.90
C THR A 9 2.65 4.69 -2.58
N GLY A 10 3.88 4.35 -2.19
CA GLY A 10 4.43 4.75 -0.89
C GLY A 10 4.61 6.25 -0.70
N GLN A 11 5.01 6.98 -1.76
CA GLN A 11 5.12 8.44 -1.76
C GLN A 11 3.76 9.17 -1.81
N TRP A 12 2.67 8.42 -1.94
CA TRP A 12 1.31 8.96 -2.15
C TRP A 12 0.38 8.63 -0.99
N ALA A 13 0.90 8.07 0.12
CA ALA A 13 0.11 7.57 1.24
C ALA A 13 -0.51 8.67 2.12
N ASP A 14 -0.24 9.93 1.80
CA ASP A 14 -0.96 11.11 2.31
C ASP A 14 -2.31 11.32 1.61
N LEU A 15 -2.52 10.70 0.43
CA LEU A 15 -3.77 10.74 -0.30
C LEU A 15 -4.60 9.46 -0.07
N PRO A 16 -5.93 9.52 -0.15
CA PRO A 16 -6.75 8.32 -0.20
C PRO A 16 -6.43 7.46 -1.44
N LEU A 17 -6.48 6.14 -1.30
CA LEU A 17 -6.19 5.20 -2.40
C LEU A 17 -7.00 5.50 -3.68
N GLU A 18 -8.26 5.90 -3.54
CA GLU A 18 -9.11 6.23 -4.71
C GLU A 18 -8.59 7.43 -5.51
N GLU A 19 -8.01 8.44 -4.84
CA GLU A 19 -7.39 9.57 -5.52
C GLU A 19 -6.09 9.15 -6.22
N VAL A 20 -5.30 8.28 -5.59
CA VAL A 20 -4.11 7.69 -6.23
C VAL A 20 -4.47 6.86 -7.45
N CYS A 21 -5.57 6.07 -7.40
CA CYS A 21 -6.10 5.35 -8.55
C CYS A 21 -6.50 6.31 -9.69
N ARG A 22 -7.18 7.41 -9.38
CA ARG A 22 -7.55 8.43 -10.38
C ARG A 22 -6.30 9.01 -11.05
N LEU A 23 -5.33 9.44 -10.26
CA LEU A 23 -4.07 10.00 -10.76
C LEU A 23 -3.28 8.99 -11.59
N ALA A 24 -3.10 7.76 -11.11
CA ALA A 24 -2.33 6.73 -11.82
C ALA A 24 -2.94 6.38 -13.18
N ARG A 25 -4.27 6.32 -13.28
CA ARG A 25 -4.98 6.18 -14.56
C ARG A 25 -4.69 7.36 -15.48
N ASP A 26 -4.83 8.59 -14.97
CA ASP A 26 -4.64 9.82 -15.77
C ASP A 26 -3.18 9.98 -16.24
N PHE A 27 -2.22 9.43 -15.49
CA PHE A 27 -0.81 9.37 -15.86
C PHE A 27 -0.48 8.25 -16.85
N GLY A 28 -1.37 7.27 -17.03
CA GLY A 28 -1.20 6.16 -17.97
C GLY A 28 -0.49 4.93 -17.41
N TYR A 29 -0.50 4.71 -16.09
CA TYR A 29 -0.01 3.47 -15.49
C TYR A 29 -0.98 2.31 -15.71
N ASP A 30 -0.43 1.10 -15.86
CA ASP A 30 -1.21 -0.14 -16.01
C ASP A 30 -1.72 -0.67 -14.66
N GLY A 31 -1.15 -0.16 -13.56
CA GLY A 31 -1.52 -0.60 -12.21
C GLY A 31 -0.73 0.06 -11.09
N LEU A 32 -0.95 -0.46 -9.90
CA LEU A 32 -0.33 0.01 -8.67
C LEU A 32 0.49 -1.11 -8.01
N GLU A 33 1.60 -0.72 -7.42
CA GLU A 33 2.28 -1.47 -6.35
C GLU A 33 1.84 -0.85 -5.02
N LEU A 34 0.96 -1.58 -4.31
CA LEU A 34 0.29 -1.04 -3.13
C LEU A 34 1.20 -1.06 -1.91
N ALA A 35 1.37 0.11 -1.28
CA ALA A 35 2.07 0.24 -0.02
C ALA A 35 1.20 -0.24 1.14
N CYS A 36 1.79 -0.95 2.10
CA CYS A 36 1.08 -1.48 3.26
C CYS A 36 0.91 -0.46 4.40
N TRP A 37 0.67 0.81 4.07
CA TRP A 37 0.42 1.92 5.00
C TRP A 37 -0.52 2.95 4.34
N GLY A 38 -0.96 3.95 5.12
CA GLY A 38 -2.10 4.78 4.73
C GLY A 38 -3.38 3.93 4.65
N ASP A 39 -4.30 4.28 3.75
CA ASP A 39 -5.47 3.44 3.43
C ASP A 39 -5.26 2.53 2.20
N HIS A 40 -4.03 2.47 1.67
CA HIS A 40 -3.71 1.79 0.42
C HIS A 40 -3.82 0.27 0.53
N PHE A 41 -3.15 -0.33 1.52
CA PHE A 41 -3.28 -1.75 1.81
C PHE A 41 -3.05 -2.07 3.30
N GLU A 42 -4.11 -1.99 4.09
CA GLU A 42 -4.18 -2.38 5.50
C GLU A 42 -4.16 -3.92 5.65
N VAL A 43 -3.01 -4.46 6.07
CA VAL A 43 -2.76 -5.91 6.14
C VAL A 43 -3.61 -6.61 7.20
N ASP A 44 -3.87 -5.95 8.33
CA ASP A 44 -4.75 -6.44 9.38
C ASP A 44 -6.18 -6.63 8.87
N LYS A 45 -6.73 -5.62 8.18
CA LYS A 45 -8.06 -5.72 7.55
C LYS A 45 -8.12 -6.79 6.48
N ALA A 46 -7.06 -6.96 5.69
CA ALA A 46 -6.99 -8.04 4.71
C ALA A 46 -7.10 -9.45 5.33
N LEU A 47 -6.76 -9.60 6.62
CA LEU A 47 -6.87 -10.85 7.36
C LEU A 47 -8.18 -10.95 8.17
N SER A 48 -8.70 -9.83 8.68
CA SER A 48 -9.85 -9.83 9.60
C SER A 48 -11.19 -9.51 8.95
N ASP A 49 -11.20 -8.83 7.80
CA ASP A 49 -12.41 -8.45 7.05
C ASP A 49 -12.49 -9.23 5.73
N PRO A 50 -13.40 -10.23 5.64
CA PRO A 50 -13.57 -11.03 4.43
C PRO A 50 -13.88 -10.23 3.16
N GLY A 51 -14.46 -9.03 3.27
CA GLY A 51 -14.82 -8.19 2.14
C GLY A 51 -13.71 -7.22 1.68
N TYR A 52 -12.63 -7.09 2.46
CA TYR A 52 -11.63 -6.07 2.23
C TYR A 52 -10.88 -6.24 0.90
N LEU A 53 -10.44 -7.46 0.60
CA LEU A 53 -9.69 -7.75 -0.64
C LEU A 53 -10.55 -7.55 -1.90
N ASP A 54 -11.83 -7.93 -1.82
CA ASP A 54 -12.79 -7.71 -2.91
C ASP A 54 -13.03 -6.22 -3.13
N GLY A 55 -13.14 -5.44 -2.04
CA GLY A 55 -13.24 -3.98 -2.10
C GLY A 55 -12.02 -3.34 -2.76
N ARG A 56 -10.80 -3.80 -2.43
CA ARG A 56 -9.57 -3.32 -3.09
C ARG A 56 -9.55 -3.68 -4.57
N ARG A 57 -9.91 -4.92 -4.93
CA ARG A 57 -9.98 -5.32 -6.35
C ARG A 57 -10.99 -4.48 -7.13
N ALA A 58 -12.19 -4.30 -6.58
CA ALA A 58 -13.25 -3.51 -7.20
C ALA A 58 -12.83 -2.04 -7.41
N LEU A 59 -12.14 -1.45 -6.43
CA LEU A 59 -11.61 -0.09 -6.57
C LEU A 59 -10.57 0.01 -7.69
N LEU A 60 -9.60 -0.91 -7.75
CA LEU A 60 -8.60 -0.89 -8.82
C LEU A 60 -9.24 -1.10 -10.21
N ASP A 61 -10.18 -2.05 -10.31
CA ASP A 61 -10.88 -2.34 -11.56
C ASP A 61 -11.75 -1.16 -12.04
N LYS A 62 -12.33 -0.37 -11.12
CA LYS A 62 -13.06 0.88 -11.44
C LYS A 62 -12.21 1.88 -12.23
N TYR A 63 -10.90 1.87 -12.03
CA TYR A 63 -9.95 2.76 -12.72
C TYR A 63 -9.15 2.06 -13.83
N GLY A 64 -9.45 0.79 -14.12
CA GLY A 64 -8.72 0.01 -15.12
C GLY A 64 -7.29 -0.37 -14.69
N LEU A 65 -7.01 -0.32 -13.39
CA LEU A 65 -5.69 -0.61 -12.82
C LEU A 65 -5.62 -2.07 -12.33
N LYS A 66 -4.43 -2.65 -12.37
CA LYS A 66 -4.14 -3.95 -11.75
C LYS A 66 -3.13 -3.80 -10.61
N CYS A 67 -2.94 -4.87 -9.84
CA CYS A 67 -1.95 -4.94 -8.78
C CYS A 67 -1.33 -6.33 -8.80
N TRP A 68 -0.01 -6.36 -8.93
CA TRP A 68 0.81 -7.59 -8.99
C TRP A 68 1.74 -7.72 -7.79
N ALA A 69 1.96 -6.64 -7.04
CA ALA A 69 2.85 -6.60 -5.90
C ALA A 69 2.29 -5.65 -4.83
N ILE A 70 2.61 -5.98 -3.57
CA ILE A 70 2.42 -5.12 -2.41
C ILE A 70 3.77 -4.92 -1.72
N SER A 71 3.94 -3.81 -1.01
CA SER A 71 5.22 -3.40 -0.44
C SER A 71 5.07 -2.92 0.99
N ASN A 72 5.87 -3.50 1.90
CA ASN A 72 5.80 -3.23 3.34
C ASN A 72 7.17 -2.82 3.91
N HIS A 73 7.80 -1.83 3.27
CA HIS A 73 9.13 -1.37 3.66
C HIS A 73 9.19 -0.91 5.12
N LEU A 74 8.18 -0.18 5.59
CA LEU A 74 8.19 0.44 6.93
C LEU A 74 8.26 -0.60 8.06
N VAL A 75 7.39 -1.60 8.04
CA VAL A 75 7.42 -2.67 9.04
C VAL A 75 8.61 -3.60 8.83
N GLY A 76 8.97 -3.89 7.57
CA GLY A 76 10.13 -4.72 7.25
C GLY A 76 11.45 -4.15 7.80
N GLN A 77 11.59 -2.82 7.82
CA GLN A 77 12.75 -2.13 8.37
C GLN A 77 12.98 -2.48 9.85
N ALA A 78 11.90 -2.61 10.63
CA ALA A 78 11.97 -2.89 12.07
C ALA A 78 12.30 -4.36 12.42
N VAL A 79 12.58 -5.23 11.44
CA VAL A 79 12.87 -6.65 11.70
C VAL A 79 14.34 -6.86 12.12
N CYS A 80 15.29 -6.27 11.40
CA CYS A 80 16.72 -6.54 11.58
C CYS A 80 17.55 -5.32 11.97
N ASP A 81 16.96 -4.13 12.04
CA ASP A 81 17.69 -2.93 12.45
C ASP A 81 18.14 -3.06 13.92
N ALA A 82 19.44 -2.92 14.14
CA ALA A 82 20.05 -3.14 15.46
C ALA A 82 19.67 -2.06 16.49
N ILE A 83 19.32 -0.87 16.02
CA ILE A 83 18.95 0.27 16.85
C ILE A 83 17.54 0.69 16.46
N ILE A 84 16.59 0.36 17.32
CA ILE A 84 15.19 0.75 17.18
C ILE A 84 14.96 2.01 18.02
N ASP A 85 14.52 3.07 17.37
CA ASP A 85 14.43 4.43 17.93
C ASP A 85 13.20 5.18 17.39
N GLU A 86 13.10 6.47 17.68
CA GLU A 86 11.95 7.32 17.32
C GLU A 86 11.63 7.35 15.81
N ARG A 87 12.63 7.07 14.94
CA ARG A 87 12.42 7.02 13.49
C ARG A 87 11.55 5.81 13.11
N HIS A 88 11.71 4.71 13.84
CA HIS A 88 10.92 3.50 13.67
C HIS A 88 9.53 3.69 14.23
N GLN A 89 9.42 4.28 15.44
CA GLN A 89 8.14 4.61 16.06
C GLN A 89 7.26 5.46 15.14
N ALA A 90 7.86 6.36 14.36
CA ALA A 90 7.13 7.24 13.42
C ALA A 90 6.54 6.51 12.20
N ILE A 91 7.02 5.29 11.87
CA ILE A 91 6.66 4.60 10.62
C ILE A 91 5.96 3.25 10.83
N VAL A 92 6.04 2.66 12.03
CA VAL A 92 5.36 1.39 12.33
C VAL A 92 4.02 1.60 13.03
N PRO A 93 3.03 0.71 12.82
CA PRO A 93 1.78 0.74 13.59
C PRO A 93 2.02 0.54 15.09
N GLY A 94 1.14 1.08 15.95
CA GLY A 94 1.26 0.96 17.41
C GLY A 94 1.37 -0.48 17.92
N GLY A 95 0.60 -1.40 17.33
CA GLY A 95 0.66 -2.82 17.66
C GLY A 95 1.99 -3.50 17.30
N VAL A 96 2.78 -2.94 16.37
CA VAL A 96 4.14 -3.39 16.05
C VAL A 96 5.16 -2.74 16.98
N TRP A 97 4.97 -1.46 17.32
CA TRP A 97 5.82 -0.75 18.28
C TRP A 97 5.75 -1.34 19.71
N GLY A 98 4.60 -1.90 20.10
CA GLY A 98 4.40 -2.54 21.40
C GLY A 98 3.66 -1.68 22.42
N CYS A 99 2.83 -0.73 21.98
CA CYS A 99 1.98 0.11 22.83
C CYS A 99 0.49 -0.14 22.60
#